data_AF-A0A4U2DPT6-F1
#
_entry.id   AF-A0A4U2DPT6-F1
#
_cell.length_a   1.000
_cell.length_b   1.000
_cell.length_c   1.000
_cell.angle_alpha   90.00
_cell.angle_beta   90.00
_cell.angle_gamma   90.00
#
_symmetry.space_group_name_H-M   'P 1'
#
loop_
_entity.id
_entity.type
_entity.pdbx_description
1 polymer ?
#
loop_
_entity_poly.entity_id
_entity_poly.type
_entity_poly.pdbx_seq_one_letter_code
_entity_poly.pdbx_strand_id
1 'polypeptide(L)'
;KDTYGIFELQKGMPTYAYEDDKAYDQGYLVPPTKISVATKFLREGVKYKDLSDEEQEEWENKAELEDRDEVLPSEVNKFLFNEDTAEKMFAQLMSKDDRGGIHVEGGDVIGKTIVFAANNDHAVFLEKMFNKNYPKWAGKLARVITFKETYAQSLIDEFGGDENKIDEFDPKNPTL
;
A
#
# COMPACT_ATOMS: atom_id res chain seq x y z
N LYS A 1 -9.03 14.62 19.47
CA LYS A 1 -8.72 14.45 20.91
C LYS A 1 -7.22 14.27 20.98
N ASP A 2 -6.50 15.13 21.69
CA ASP A 2 -5.03 15.21 21.66
C ASP A 2 -4.43 14.49 22.87
N THR A 3 -3.37 13.71 22.68
CA THR A 3 -2.77 12.83 23.71
C THR A 3 -2.25 13.62 24.90
N TYR A 4 -1.84 14.88 24.72
CA TYR A 4 -1.42 15.79 25.80
C TYR A 4 -2.50 16.00 26.87
N GLY A 5 -3.77 16.03 26.47
CA GLY A 5 -4.89 16.20 27.40
C GLY A 5 -5.22 14.95 28.23
N ILE A 6 -4.73 13.79 27.82
CA ILE A 6 -4.96 12.52 28.54
C ILE A 6 -3.95 12.34 29.68
N PHE A 7 -2.75 12.91 29.55
CA PHE A 7 -1.66 12.75 30.52
C PHE A 7 -1.46 13.96 31.45
N GLU A 8 -2.38 14.94 31.44
CA GLU A 8 -2.29 16.19 32.23
C GLU A 8 -0.94 16.93 32.07
N LEU A 9 -0.27 16.74 30.92
CA LEU A 9 1.03 17.34 30.65
C LEU A 9 0.85 18.80 30.23
N GLN A 10 1.70 19.69 30.75
CA GLN A 10 1.75 21.07 30.26
C GLN A 10 1.99 21.07 28.74
N LYS A 11 1.08 21.71 28.02
CA LYS A 11 1.18 21.88 26.56
C LYS A 11 2.52 22.54 26.23
N GLY A 12 3.35 21.86 25.44
CA GLY A 12 4.38 22.52 24.65
C GLY A 12 5.82 22.03 24.78
N MET A 13 6.17 21.13 25.70
CA MET A 13 7.54 20.57 25.71
C MET A 13 7.58 19.11 26.20
N PRO A 14 7.73 18.12 25.31
CA PRO A 14 8.16 16.79 25.74
C PRO A 14 9.53 16.92 26.43
N THR A 15 9.72 16.24 27.57
CA THR A 15 10.97 16.28 28.34
C THR A 15 12.18 15.81 27.52
N TYR A 16 11.94 14.96 26.52
CA TYR A 16 12.91 14.54 25.50
C TYR A 16 12.14 14.08 24.25
N ALA A 17 12.60 14.50 23.08
CA ALA A 17 12.12 13.99 21.80
C ALA A 17 13.32 13.40 21.05
N TYR A 18 13.16 12.16 20.57
CA TYR A 18 14.12 11.51 19.69
C TYR A 18 13.50 11.45 18.29
N GLU A 19 13.83 12.45 17.49
CA GLU A 19 13.27 12.62 16.14
C GLU A 19 13.90 11.64 15.14
N ASP A 20 13.17 11.37 14.07
CA ASP A 20 13.54 10.46 12.99
C ASP A 20 14.84 10.89 12.30
N ASP A 21 15.03 12.17 12.02
CA ASP A 21 16.26 12.73 11.43
C ASP A 21 17.51 12.32 12.23
N LYS A 22 17.44 12.43 13.56
CA LYS A 22 18.53 12.03 14.46
C LYS A 22 18.77 10.52 14.44
N ALA A 23 17.71 9.73 14.32
CA ALA A 23 17.81 8.28 14.25
C ALA A 23 18.42 7.78 12.93
N TYR A 24 18.17 8.49 11.83
CA TYR A 24 18.81 8.26 10.54
C TYR A 24 20.32 8.57 10.61
N ASP A 25 20.70 9.75 11.11
CA ASP A 25 22.09 10.18 11.22
C ASP A 25 22.95 9.21 12.08
N GLN A 26 22.33 8.64 13.11
CA GLN A 26 22.98 7.70 14.02
C GLN A 26 22.93 6.25 13.54
N GLY A 27 22.29 5.97 12.40
CA GLY A 27 22.18 4.63 11.82
C GLY A 27 21.26 3.68 12.58
N TYR A 28 20.39 4.21 13.46
CA TYR A 28 19.38 3.40 14.16
C TYR A 28 18.12 3.16 13.33
N LEU A 29 17.83 4.03 12.37
CA LEU A 29 16.77 3.85 11.38
C LEU A 29 17.34 3.96 9.97
N VAL A 30 16.73 3.24 9.03
CA VAL A 30 17.01 3.39 7.60
C VAL A 30 16.08 4.46 7.02
N PRO A 31 16.61 5.50 6.34
CA PRO A 31 15.78 6.52 5.71
C PRO A 31 14.85 5.91 4.65
N PRO A 32 13.56 6.30 4.61
CA PRO A 32 12.63 5.77 3.62
C PRO A 32 12.88 6.40 2.24
N THR A 33 12.89 5.57 1.20
CA THR A 33 12.82 6.05 -0.19
C THR A 33 11.36 6.33 -0.55
N LYS A 34 11.04 7.57 -0.92
CA LYS A 34 9.68 7.96 -1.31
C LYS A 34 9.52 7.85 -2.82
N ILE A 35 8.71 6.90 -3.26
CA ILE A 35 8.29 6.80 -4.67
C ILE A 35 6.91 7.46 -4.76
N SER A 36 6.85 8.62 -5.40
CA SER A 36 5.58 9.32 -5.62
C SER A 36 4.86 8.69 -6.81
N VAL A 37 3.87 7.86 -6.52
CA VAL A 37 2.87 7.44 -7.49
C VAL A 37 1.71 8.43 -7.40
N ALA A 38 1.17 8.89 -8.53
CA ALA A 38 0.04 9.82 -8.56
C ALA A 38 -1.14 9.21 -7.78
N THR A 39 -1.29 9.60 -6.51
CA THR A 39 -2.27 9.04 -5.56
C THR A 39 -2.96 10.16 -4.76
N LYS A 40 -2.91 11.41 -5.27
CA LYS A 40 -3.62 12.59 -4.72
C LYS A 40 -5.14 12.39 -4.57
N PHE A 41 -5.68 11.39 -5.26
CA PHE A 41 -7.09 11.07 -5.44
C PHE A 41 -7.90 10.83 -4.15
N LEU A 42 -7.28 10.28 -3.11
CA LEU A 42 -8.00 9.77 -1.94
C LEU A 42 -8.45 10.84 -0.93
N ARG A 43 -7.77 11.99 -0.85
CA ARG A 43 -8.10 13.05 0.13
C ARG A 43 -8.87 14.22 -0.45
N GLU A 44 -8.62 14.57 -1.71
CA GLU A 44 -9.20 15.77 -2.34
C GLU A 44 -10.27 15.44 -3.38
N GLY A 45 -10.51 14.15 -3.65
CA GLY A 45 -11.23 13.70 -4.84
C GLY A 45 -10.31 13.65 -6.06
N VAL A 46 -10.89 13.36 -7.22
CA VAL A 46 -10.15 13.34 -8.50
C VAL A 46 -10.62 14.51 -9.33
N LYS A 47 -9.71 15.37 -9.78
CA LYS A 47 -10.03 16.49 -10.69
C LYS A 47 -9.39 16.24 -12.02
N TYR A 48 -10.15 16.40 -13.11
CA TYR A 48 -9.68 16.12 -14.47
C TYR A 48 -8.37 16.85 -14.81
N LYS A 49 -8.27 18.13 -14.43
CA LYS A 49 -7.08 18.98 -14.66
C LYS A 49 -5.79 18.52 -13.96
N ASP A 50 -5.91 17.67 -12.93
CA ASP A 50 -4.79 17.20 -12.12
C ASP A 50 -4.33 15.78 -12.56
N LEU A 51 -4.98 15.21 -13.60
CA LEU A 51 -4.66 13.92 -14.20
C LEU A 51 -3.56 14.05 -15.25
N SER A 52 -2.72 13.01 -15.35
CA SER A 52 -1.82 12.83 -16.50
C SER A 52 -2.60 12.56 -17.79
N ASP A 53 -1.96 12.73 -18.95
CA ASP A 53 -2.61 12.57 -20.26
C ASP A 53 -3.23 11.16 -20.42
N GLU A 54 -2.55 10.13 -19.94
CA GLU A 54 -3.04 8.74 -19.94
C GLU A 54 -4.28 8.58 -19.04
N GLU A 55 -4.29 9.23 -17.86
CA GLU A 55 -5.43 9.20 -16.94
C GLU A 55 -6.62 10.04 -17.44
N GLN A 56 -6.38 11.12 -18.20
CA GLN A 56 -7.42 11.92 -18.86
C GLN A 56 -8.10 11.10 -19.96
N GLU A 57 -7.33 10.34 -20.75
CA GLU A 57 -7.88 9.43 -21.75
C GLU A 57 -8.80 8.38 -21.10
N GLU A 58 -8.40 7.83 -19.94
CA GLU A 58 -9.26 6.90 -19.19
C GLU A 58 -10.49 7.56 -18.57
N TRP A 59 -10.39 8.84 -18.20
CA TRP A 59 -11.54 9.61 -17.73
C TRP A 59 -12.57 9.79 -18.84
N GLU A 60 -12.13 10.18 -20.04
CA GLU A 60 -12.98 10.39 -21.21
C GLU A 60 -13.63 9.09 -21.72
N ASN A 61 -12.95 7.95 -21.56
CA ASN A 61 -13.50 6.65 -21.93
C ASN A 61 -14.60 6.13 -20.97
N LYS A 62 -14.81 6.77 -19.81
CA LYS A 62 -15.82 6.36 -18.83
C LYS A 62 -17.11 7.17 -19.00
N ALA A 63 -18.15 6.53 -19.52
CA ALA A 63 -19.48 7.14 -19.70
C ALA A 63 -20.08 7.72 -18.39
N GLU A 64 -19.68 7.23 -17.22
CA GLU A 64 -20.13 7.76 -15.93
C GLU A 64 -19.46 9.08 -15.51
N LEU A 65 -18.38 9.46 -16.21
CA LEU A 65 -17.58 10.67 -15.99
C LEU A 65 -17.74 11.69 -17.12
N GLU A 66 -18.57 11.39 -18.13
CA GLU A 66 -18.92 12.30 -19.22
C GLU A 66 -19.46 13.62 -18.65
N ASP A 67 -18.93 14.74 -19.13
CA ASP A 67 -19.21 16.11 -18.66
C ASP A 67 -18.90 16.40 -17.18
N ARG A 68 -18.08 15.57 -16.51
CA ARG A 68 -17.64 15.82 -15.12
C ARG A 68 -16.21 16.34 -15.06
N ASP A 69 -16.02 17.39 -14.26
CA ASP A 69 -14.70 17.95 -13.96
C ASP A 69 -14.04 17.36 -12.71
N GLU A 70 -14.85 16.75 -11.82
CA GLU A 70 -14.37 16.14 -10.59
C GLU A 70 -15.21 14.95 -10.07
N VAL A 71 -14.54 14.02 -9.38
CA VAL A 71 -15.13 12.95 -8.55
C VAL A 71 -14.92 13.33 -7.10
N LEU A 72 -16.02 13.49 -6.35
CA LEU A 72 -15.97 13.87 -4.94
C LEU A 72 -15.39 12.72 -4.09
N PRO A 73 -14.82 13.02 -2.90
CA PRO A 73 -14.36 12.00 -1.95
C PRO A 73 -15.41 10.92 -1.62
N SER A 74 -16.70 11.29 -1.64
CA SER A 74 -17.82 10.37 -1.41
C SER A 74 -18.04 9.36 -2.55
N GLU A 75 -17.54 9.66 -3.74
CA GLU A 75 -17.66 8.84 -4.95
C GLU A 75 -16.38 8.05 -5.26
N VAL A 76 -15.31 8.29 -4.49
CA VAL A 76 -14.01 7.59 -4.58
C VAL A 76 -14.14 6.07 -4.42
N ASN A 77 -15.24 5.56 -3.87
CA ASN A 77 -15.50 4.11 -3.87
C ASN A 77 -15.42 3.50 -5.29
N LYS A 78 -15.98 4.15 -6.32
CA LYS A 78 -15.85 3.62 -7.70
C LYS A 78 -14.40 3.55 -8.16
N PHE A 79 -13.58 4.50 -7.71
CA PHE A 79 -12.15 4.54 -8.01
C PHE A 79 -11.38 3.46 -7.24
N LEU A 80 -11.69 3.25 -5.95
CA LEU A 80 -11.11 2.19 -5.12
C LEU A 80 -11.33 0.79 -5.73
N PHE A 81 -12.47 0.57 -6.37
CA PHE A 81 -12.82 -0.72 -6.98
C PHE A 81 -12.58 -0.75 -8.50
N ASN A 82 -11.68 0.10 -9.01
CA ASN A 82 -11.30 0.09 -10.42
C ASN A 82 -10.26 -1.01 -10.68
N GLU A 83 -10.63 -2.01 -11.52
CA GLU A 83 -9.72 -3.11 -11.85
C GLU A 83 -8.44 -2.60 -12.51
N ASP A 84 -8.53 -1.79 -13.57
CA ASP A 84 -7.36 -1.27 -14.30
C ASP A 84 -6.37 -0.53 -13.37
N THR A 85 -6.88 0.35 -12.50
CA THR A 85 -6.04 1.07 -11.52
C THR A 85 -5.32 0.10 -10.58
N ALA A 86 -6.01 -0.94 -10.08
CA ALA A 86 -5.39 -1.95 -9.24
C ALA A 86 -4.37 -2.80 -10.02
N GLU A 87 -4.65 -3.15 -11.27
CA GLU A 87 -3.73 -3.90 -12.13
C GLU A 87 -2.44 -3.10 -12.39
N LYS A 88 -2.56 -1.81 -12.72
CA LYS A 88 -1.40 -0.91 -12.91
C LYS A 88 -0.60 -0.71 -11.62
N MET A 89 -1.27 -0.53 -10.48
CA MET A 89 -0.61 -0.42 -9.18
C MET A 89 0.24 -1.65 -8.89
N PHE A 90 -0.31 -2.86 -9.10
CA PHE A 90 0.44 -4.10 -8.89
C PHE A 90 1.52 -4.34 -9.95
N ALA A 91 1.28 -3.96 -11.21
CA ALA A 91 2.30 -4.05 -12.25
C ALA A 91 3.49 -3.15 -11.94
N GLN A 92 3.23 -1.92 -11.46
CA GLN A 92 4.28 -1.03 -10.99
C GLN A 92 5.01 -1.61 -9.78
N LEU A 93 4.30 -2.11 -8.76
CA LEU A 93 4.93 -2.74 -7.60
C LEU A 93 5.86 -3.91 -7.99
N MET A 94 5.46 -4.70 -8.98
CA MET A 94 6.22 -5.85 -9.48
C MET A 94 7.25 -5.48 -10.56
N SER A 95 7.36 -4.20 -10.93
CA SER A 95 8.38 -3.75 -11.89
C SER A 95 9.78 -3.92 -11.29
N LYS A 96 10.74 -4.32 -12.13
CA LYS A 96 12.16 -4.46 -11.74
C LYS A 96 12.96 -3.18 -11.97
N ASP A 97 12.31 -2.08 -12.33
CA ASP A 97 12.92 -0.76 -12.49
C ASP A 97 13.10 -0.04 -11.14
N ASP A 98 13.63 1.19 -11.19
CA ASP A 98 13.87 2.04 -10.02
C ASP A 98 12.60 2.60 -9.36
N ARG A 99 11.43 2.39 -9.97
CA ARG A 99 10.11 2.85 -9.51
C ARG A 99 9.23 1.71 -8.99
N GLY A 100 9.69 0.47 -9.12
CA GLY A 100 9.04 -0.71 -8.60
C GLY A 100 9.44 -1.05 -7.16
N GLY A 101 8.92 -2.18 -6.68
CA GLY A 101 9.24 -2.67 -5.36
C GLY A 101 10.61 -3.34 -5.28
N ILE A 102 11.08 -3.58 -4.06
CA ILE A 102 12.33 -4.28 -3.81
C ILE A 102 12.10 -5.77 -4.06
N HIS A 103 12.90 -6.37 -4.92
CA HIS A 103 12.82 -7.80 -5.23
C HIS A 103 13.96 -8.58 -4.56
N VAL A 104 13.67 -9.80 -4.16
CA VAL A 104 14.60 -10.78 -3.55
C VAL A 104 14.81 -11.96 -4.52
N GLU A 105 15.66 -12.92 -4.14
CA GLU A 105 15.88 -14.16 -4.92
C GLU A 105 16.29 -13.93 -6.39
N GLY A 106 17.29 -13.07 -6.61
CA GLY A 106 17.75 -12.75 -7.96
C GLY A 106 16.76 -11.90 -8.78
N GLY A 107 15.70 -11.39 -8.14
CA GLY A 107 14.77 -10.42 -8.72
C GLY A 107 13.41 -11.00 -9.12
N ASP A 108 13.12 -12.26 -8.83
CA ASP A 108 11.89 -12.93 -9.28
C ASP A 108 10.74 -12.89 -8.27
N VAL A 109 11.01 -12.46 -7.05
CA VAL A 109 10.05 -12.44 -5.95
C VAL A 109 10.05 -11.06 -5.31
N ILE A 110 8.87 -10.49 -5.10
CA ILE A 110 8.73 -9.23 -4.37
C ILE A 110 9.11 -9.44 -2.90
N GLY A 111 9.87 -8.52 -2.32
CA GLY A 111 10.16 -8.51 -0.90
C GLY A 111 8.89 -8.26 -0.07
N LYS A 112 9.00 -8.47 1.25
CA LYS A 112 7.91 -8.24 2.21
C LYS A 112 7.31 -6.85 2.02
N THR A 113 6.03 -6.81 1.65
CA THR A 113 5.32 -5.59 1.27
C THR A 113 3.98 -5.51 1.98
N ILE A 114 3.66 -4.35 2.55
CA ILE A 114 2.36 -4.05 3.16
C ILE A 114 1.62 -3.04 2.29
N VAL A 115 0.42 -3.41 1.82
CA VAL A 115 -0.47 -2.52 1.06
C VAL A 115 -1.61 -2.05 1.96
N PHE A 116 -1.73 -0.74 2.15
CA PHE A 116 -2.80 -0.14 2.96
C PHE A 116 -4.05 0.11 2.13
N ALA A 117 -5.10 -0.66 2.38
CA ALA A 117 -6.41 -0.46 1.78
C ALA A 117 -7.26 0.55 2.55
N ALA A 118 -8.16 1.27 1.85
CA ALA A 118 -9.07 2.22 2.47
C ALA A 118 -10.08 1.58 3.45
N ASN A 119 -10.50 0.34 3.18
CA ASN A 119 -11.39 -0.43 4.03
C ASN A 119 -11.23 -1.94 3.77
N ASN A 120 -11.95 -2.77 4.54
CA ASN A 120 -11.88 -4.23 4.41
C ASN A 120 -12.24 -4.74 3.02
N ASP A 121 -13.28 -4.18 2.40
CA ASP A 121 -13.78 -4.67 1.11
C ASP A 121 -12.80 -4.31 -0.01
N HIS A 122 -12.15 -3.14 0.11
CA HIS A 122 -11.03 -2.75 -0.76
C HIS A 122 -9.84 -3.69 -0.59
N ALA A 123 -9.52 -4.13 0.64
CA ALA A 123 -8.44 -5.10 0.87
C ALA A 123 -8.71 -6.45 0.15
N VAL A 124 -9.94 -6.96 0.27
CA VAL A 124 -10.37 -8.19 -0.42
C VAL A 124 -10.36 -8.02 -1.94
N PHE A 125 -10.78 -6.86 -2.43
CA PHE A 125 -10.70 -6.54 -3.87
C PHE A 125 -9.26 -6.57 -4.38
N LEU A 126 -8.33 -5.91 -3.68
CA LEU A 126 -6.92 -5.89 -4.05
C LEU A 126 -6.30 -7.31 -4.04
N GLU A 127 -6.59 -8.13 -3.03
CA GLU A 127 -6.14 -9.53 -2.99
C GLU A 127 -6.66 -10.33 -4.20
N LYS A 128 -7.94 -10.16 -4.54
CA LYS A 128 -8.54 -10.79 -5.73
C LYS A 128 -7.84 -10.37 -7.02
N MET A 129 -7.55 -9.08 -7.17
CA MET A 129 -6.82 -8.55 -8.34
C MET A 129 -5.40 -9.08 -8.41
N PHE A 130 -4.68 -9.12 -7.30
CA PHE A 130 -3.36 -9.72 -7.24
C PHE A 130 -3.38 -11.19 -7.66
N ASN A 131 -4.30 -11.98 -7.09
CA ASN A 131 -4.43 -13.41 -7.39
C ASN A 131 -4.83 -13.68 -8.85
N LYS A 132 -5.63 -12.78 -9.45
CA LYS A 132 -5.99 -12.81 -10.88
C LYS A 132 -4.76 -12.56 -11.77
N ASN A 133 -3.95 -11.55 -11.44
CA ASN A 133 -2.81 -11.12 -12.25
C ASN A 133 -1.59 -12.03 -12.09
N TYR A 134 -1.44 -12.66 -10.92
CA TYR A 134 -0.33 -13.55 -10.61
C TYR A 134 -0.80 -14.93 -10.13
N PRO A 135 -1.42 -15.74 -11.01
CA PRO A 135 -2.03 -17.03 -10.63
C PRO A 135 -1.05 -18.02 -9.97
N LYS A 136 0.24 -17.93 -10.30
CA LYS A 136 1.31 -18.75 -9.71
C LYS A 136 1.35 -18.63 -8.18
N TRP A 137 1.03 -17.45 -7.66
CA TRP A 137 1.12 -17.14 -6.24
C TRP A 137 -0.24 -16.94 -5.58
N ALA A 138 -1.32 -17.22 -6.31
CA ALA A 138 -2.68 -16.94 -5.88
C ALA A 138 -3.01 -17.60 -4.54
N GLY A 139 -3.54 -16.80 -3.62
CA GLY A 139 -3.96 -17.24 -2.28
C GLY A 139 -2.82 -17.56 -1.32
N LYS A 140 -1.57 -17.34 -1.71
CA LYS A 140 -0.40 -17.59 -0.86
C LYS A 140 0.39 -16.30 -0.57
N LEU A 141 0.79 -15.59 -1.63
CA LEU A 141 1.73 -14.46 -1.50
C LEU A 141 1.06 -13.15 -1.08
N ALA A 142 -0.20 -12.92 -1.45
CA ALA A 142 -0.99 -11.80 -0.97
C ALA A 142 -2.06 -12.31 -0.01
N ARG A 143 -2.10 -11.76 1.21
CA ARG A 143 -3.07 -12.10 2.26
C ARG A 143 -3.67 -10.85 2.88
N VAL A 144 -4.98 -10.89 3.14
CA VAL A 144 -5.70 -9.80 3.80
C VAL A 144 -5.63 -9.94 5.32
N ILE A 145 -5.03 -8.96 5.99
CA ILE A 145 -4.99 -8.87 7.45
C ILE A 145 -5.89 -7.71 7.90
N THR A 146 -7.08 -8.02 8.40
CA THR A 146 -8.01 -7.04 8.97
C THR A 146 -8.56 -7.54 10.30
N PHE A 147 -9.29 -6.69 11.02
CA PHE A 147 -9.97 -7.07 12.26
C PHE A 147 -11.00 -8.22 12.09
N LYS A 148 -11.39 -8.53 10.84
CA LYS A 148 -12.31 -9.64 10.53
C LYS A 148 -11.57 -10.97 10.34
N GLU A 149 -10.26 -10.96 10.17
CA GLU A 149 -9.46 -12.17 9.99
C GLU A 149 -9.27 -12.86 11.35
N THR A 150 -9.69 -14.12 11.43
CA THR A 150 -9.69 -14.89 12.69
C THR A 150 -8.27 -15.27 13.09
N TYR A 151 -7.39 -15.44 12.10
CA TYR A 151 -5.99 -15.84 12.28
C TYR A 151 -5.01 -14.69 12.04
N ALA A 152 -5.44 -13.43 12.27
CA ALA A 152 -4.63 -12.25 11.97
C ALA A 152 -3.24 -12.28 12.64
N GLN A 153 -3.17 -12.72 13.91
CA GLN A 153 -1.89 -12.84 14.62
C GLN A 153 -0.96 -13.86 13.96
N SER A 154 -1.47 -15.03 13.57
CA SER A 154 -0.65 -16.05 12.92
C SER A 154 -0.11 -15.58 11.57
N LEU A 155 -0.89 -14.80 10.82
CA LEU A 155 -0.43 -14.20 9.56
C LEU A 155 0.63 -13.11 9.78
N ILE A 156 0.50 -12.34 10.86
CA ILE A 156 1.52 -11.37 11.26
C ILE A 156 2.81 -12.08 11.67
N ASP A 157 2.71 -13.18 12.42
CA ASP A 157 3.87 -13.96 12.85
C ASP A 157 4.57 -14.60 11.64
N GLU A 158 3.81 -15.14 10.68
CA GLU A 158 4.33 -15.67 9.41
C GLU A 158 5.04 -14.57 8.61
N PHE A 159 4.39 -13.42 8.42
CA PHE A 159 4.96 -12.27 7.72
C PHE A 159 6.18 -11.67 8.45
N GLY A 160 6.21 -11.71 9.79
CA GLY A 160 7.35 -11.25 10.58
C GLY A 160 8.56 -12.13 10.36
N GLY A 161 8.36 -13.46 10.41
CA GLY A 161 9.44 -14.44 10.47
C GLY A 161 10.26 -14.30 11.76
N ASP A 162 11.30 -15.13 11.89
CA ASP A 162 12.26 -14.99 12.98
C ASP A 162 13.30 -13.92 12.61
N GLU A 163 13.42 -12.88 13.43
CA GLU A 163 14.36 -11.77 13.23
C GLU A 163 15.84 -12.23 13.16
N ASN A 164 16.15 -13.44 13.63
CA ASN A 164 17.48 -14.02 13.61
C ASN A 164 17.69 -15.05 12.49
N LYS A 165 16.68 -15.31 11.65
CA LYS A 165 16.72 -16.34 10.61
C LYS A 165 16.14 -15.83 9.30
N ILE A 166 16.94 -15.88 8.25
CA ILE A 166 16.49 -15.65 6.88
C ILE A 166 16.07 -17.01 6.32
N ASP A 167 14.77 -17.23 6.18
CA ASP A 167 14.24 -18.40 5.48
C ASP A 167 14.33 -18.16 3.95
N GLU A 168 14.86 -19.13 3.21
CA GLU A 168 14.87 -19.10 1.75
C GLU A 168 13.44 -19.18 1.20
N PHE A 169 13.15 -18.42 0.15
CA PHE A 169 11.83 -18.46 -0.48
C PHE A 169 11.57 -19.82 -1.13
N ASP A 170 10.50 -20.53 -0.73
CA ASP A 170 10.04 -21.75 -1.40
C ASP A 170 9.01 -21.40 -2.50
N PRO A 171 9.33 -21.52 -3.80
CA PRO A 171 8.39 -21.19 -4.87
C PRO A 171 7.16 -22.11 -4.92
N LYS A 172 7.22 -23.29 -4.29
CA LYS A 172 6.10 -24.25 -4.24
C LYS A 172 5.16 -23.93 -3.07
N ASN A 173 5.71 -23.42 -1.97
CA ASN A 173 4.98 -23.00 -0.77
C ASN A 173 5.49 -21.64 -0.27
N PRO A 174 5.19 -20.54 -0.99
CA PRO A 174 5.59 -19.22 -0.54
C PRO A 174 4.90 -18.93 0.80
N THR A 175 5.70 -18.70 1.82
CA THR A 175 5.28 -18.13 3.11
C THR A 175 5.16 -16.62 2.96
N LEU A 176 4.35 -16.01 3.81
CA LEU A 176 4.23 -14.55 3.92
C LEU A 176 5.54 -13.86 4.33
#